data_AF-K3W808-F1
#
_entry.id   AF-K3W808-F1
#
_cell.length_a   1.000
_cell.length_b   1.000
_cell.length_c   1.000
_cell.angle_alpha   90.00
_cell.angle_beta   90.00
_cell.angle_gamma   90.00
#
_symmetry.space_group_name_H-M   'P 1'
#
loop_
_entity.id
_entity.type
_entity.pdbx_description
1 polymer ?
#
loop_
_entity_poly.entity_id
_entity_poly.type
_entity_poly.pdbx_seq_one_letter_code
_entity_poly.pdbx_strand_id
1 'polypeptide(L)'
;MLSPVEAQSMAGCGVTHTTTQYTLRVTLRTIQHVFPHVLPKLSMLNALLGSVLTVKLRLAFYFDTSTGLISNVDERMDFHAALHRIVRDPETLMYVWTHAHLT
;
A
#
# COMPACT_ATOMS: atom_id res chain seq x y z
N MET A 1 -15.18 -11.88 4.18
CA MET A 1 -16.36 -11.01 4.08
C MET A 1 -16.02 -9.89 3.11
N LEU A 2 -16.80 -9.72 2.03
CA LEU A 2 -16.64 -8.63 1.06
C LEU A 2 -17.17 -7.34 1.70
N SER A 3 -16.37 -6.29 1.72
CA SER A 3 -16.76 -4.97 2.24
C SER A 3 -17.87 -4.36 1.35
N PRO A 4 -18.80 -3.57 1.89
CA PRO A 4 -19.82 -2.89 1.10
C PRO A 4 -19.17 -1.92 0.13
N VAL A 5 -19.73 -1.87 -1.07
CA VAL A 5 -19.32 -0.98 -2.14
C VAL A 5 -20.25 0.23 -2.11
N GLU A 6 -19.73 1.41 -1.82
CA GLU A 6 -20.51 2.66 -1.77
C GLU A 6 -20.37 3.43 -3.08
N ALA A 7 -21.49 3.66 -3.77
CA ALA A 7 -21.53 4.39 -5.03
C ALA A 7 -22.05 5.82 -4.82
N GLN A 8 -21.30 6.82 -5.29
CA GLN A 8 -21.73 8.22 -5.34
C GLN A 8 -21.68 8.70 -6.79
N SER A 9 -22.74 9.36 -7.26
CA SER A 9 -22.86 9.86 -8.63
C SER A 9 -22.79 11.38 -8.63
N MET A 10 -21.72 11.97 -9.16
CA MET A 10 -21.70 13.37 -9.58
C MET A 10 -21.94 13.41 -11.09
N ALA A 11 -22.66 14.42 -11.59
CA ALA A 11 -23.14 14.46 -12.99
C ALA A 11 -22.04 14.11 -14.00
N GLY A 12 -22.21 12.98 -14.70
CA GLY A 12 -21.31 12.48 -15.76
C GLY A 12 -20.24 11.45 -15.32
N CYS A 13 -20.04 11.23 -14.02
CA CYS A 13 -19.05 10.27 -13.51
C CYS A 13 -19.59 9.52 -12.27
N GLY A 14 -19.75 8.20 -12.40
CA GLY A 14 -20.09 7.34 -11.26
C GLY A 14 -18.82 6.95 -10.51
N VAL A 15 -18.81 7.06 -9.19
CA VAL A 15 -17.65 6.66 -8.38
C VAL A 15 -18.06 5.56 -7.42
N THR A 16 -17.22 4.54 -7.33
CA THR A 16 -17.45 3.37 -6.49
C THR A 16 -16.25 3.14 -5.58
N HIS A 17 -16.49 3.12 -4.27
CA HIS A 17 -15.45 2.91 -3.27
C HIS A 17 -15.47 1.48 -2.73
N THR A 18 -14.29 0.92 -2.51
CA THR A 18 -14.14 -0.35 -1.77
C THR A 18 -12.90 -0.33 -0.90
N THR A 19 -12.95 -1.10 0.19
CA THR A 19 -11.83 -1.30 1.10
C THR A 19 -11.46 -2.77 1.12
N THR A 20 -10.18 -3.05 0.90
CA THR A 20 -9.60 -4.39 0.87
C THR A 20 -8.24 -4.42 1.58
N GLN A 21 -7.57 -5.58 1.55
CA GLN A 21 -6.22 -5.76 2.05
C GLN A 21 -5.32 -6.32 0.95
N TYR A 22 -4.09 -5.84 0.91
CA TYR A 22 -3.05 -6.34 0.02
C TYR A 22 -1.95 -6.99 0.86
N THR A 23 -1.64 -8.25 0.56
CA THR A 23 -0.63 -9.02 1.30
C THR A 23 0.62 -9.19 0.45
N LEU A 24 1.74 -8.68 0.94
CA LEU A 24 3.02 -8.62 0.24
C LEU A 24 4.09 -9.30 1.07
N ARG A 25 4.88 -10.18 0.45
CA ARG A 25 6.11 -10.69 1.07
C ARG A 25 7.28 -9.79 0.67
N VAL A 26 8.01 -9.28 1.64
CA VAL A 26 9.22 -8.51 1.40
C VAL A 26 10.33 -9.46 0.96
N THR A 27 10.84 -9.26 -0.25
CA THR A 27 11.93 -10.06 -0.81
C THR A 27 13.25 -9.29 -0.78
N LEU A 28 14.37 -9.96 -1.02
CA LEU A 28 15.65 -9.28 -1.20
C LEU A 28 15.57 -8.26 -2.35
N ARG A 29 14.87 -8.59 -3.43
CA ARG A 29 14.64 -7.67 -4.54
C ARG A 29 13.87 -6.43 -4.08
N THR A 30 12.83 -6.60 -3.26
CA THR A 30 12.09 -5.48 -2.65
C THR A 30 13.03 -4.59 -1.83
N ILE A 31 13.89 -5.18 -0.98
CA ILE A 31 14.87 -4.40 -0.20
C ILE A 31 15.81 -3.62 -1.13
N GLN A 32 16.39 -4.27 -2.14
CA GLN A 32 17.34 -3.63 -3.05
C GLN A 32 16.75 -2.44 -3.82
N HIS A 33 15.46 -2.49 -4.16
CA HIS A 33 14.83 -1.46 -4.97
C HIS A 33 14.13 -0.39 -4.12
N VAL A 34 13.41 -0.80 -3.06
CA VAL A 34 12.56 0.08 -2.25
C VAL A 34 13.27 0.59 -1.00
N PHE A 35 14.12 -0.23 -0.37
CA PHE A 35 14.79 0.12 0.88
C PHE A 35 16.31 -0.14 0.83
N PRO A 36 17.04 0.37 -0.19
CA PRO A 36 18.44 0.02 -0.38
C PRO A 36 19.33 0.41 0.82
N HIS A 37 18.98 1.48 1.53
CA HIS A 37 19.64 1.95 2.75
C HIS A 37 19.56 0.97 3.93
N VAL A 38 18.63 0.01 3.89
CA VAL A 38 18.49 -1.03 4.92
C VAL A 38 19.55 -2.12 4.77
N LEU A 39 20.09 -2.36 3.57
CA LEU A 39 21.07 -3.42 3.29
C LEU A 39 22.27 -3.46 4.28
N PRO A 40 22.95 -2.33 4.59
CA PRO A 40 24.06 -2.35 5.55
C PRO A 40 23.61 -2.55 7.01
N LYS A 41 22.31 -2.47 7.31
CA LYS A 41 21.75 -2.57 8.67
C LYS A 41 21.15 -3.97 8.89
N LEU A 42 22.00 -4.94 9.24
CA LEU A 42 21.62 -6.35 9.36
C LEU A 42 20.39 -6.60 10.24
N SER A 43 20.22 -5.89 11.36
CA SER A 43 19.04 -6.02 12.22
C SER A 43 17.74 -5.67 11.48
N MET A 44 17.76 -4.59 10.70
CA MET A 44 16.62 -4.11 9.93
C MET A 44 16.37 -4.97 8.69
N LEU A 45 17.46 -5.41 8.03
CA LEU A 45 17.39 -6.35 6.92
C LEU A 45 16.73 -7.65 7.37
N ASN A 46 17.14 -8.21 8.51
CA ASN A 46 16.57 -9.46 9.03
C ASN A 46 15.12 -9.30 9.49
N ALA A 47 14.73 -8.14 10.02
CA ALA A 47 13.35 -7.86 10.39
C ALA A 47 12.43 -7.78 9.17
N LEU A 48 12.92 -7.18 8.07
CA LEU A 48 12.12 -6.95 6.88
C LEU A 48 12.15 -8.13 5.90
N LEU A 49 13.29 -8.77 5.66
CA LEU A 49 13.43 -9.83 4.67
C LEU A 49 12.54 -11.04 5.02
N GLY A 50 11.70 -11.45 4.06
CA GLY A 50 10.77 -12.56 4.22
C GLY A 50 9.51 -12.22 5.03
N SER A 51 9.44 -11.05 5.66
CA SER A 51 8.25 -10.59 6.39
C SER A 51 7.04 -10.43 5.46
N VAL A 52 5.85 -10.56 6.02
CA VAL A 52 4.58 -10.41 5.29
C VAL A 52 3.91 -9.12 5.75
N LEU A 53 3.84 -8.15 4.85
CA LEU A 53 3.09 -6.91 5.00
C LEU A 53 1.64 -7.15 4.62
N THR A 54 0.72 -6.85 5.53
CA THR A 54 -0.72 -6.75 5.19
C THR A 54 -1.11 -5.28 5.25
N VAL A 55 -1.41 -4.72 4.10
CA VAL A 55 -1.63 -3.29 3.88
C VAL A 55 -3.11 -3.06 3.65
N LYS A 56 -3.71 -2.13 4.40
CA LYS A 56 -5.09 -1.72 4.14
C LYS A 56 -5.11 -0.86 2.88
N LEU A 57 -5.96 -1.23 1.93
CA LEU A 57 -6.09 -0.58 0.63
C LEU A 57 -7.51 -0.03 0.49
N ARG A 58 -7.63 1.24 0.11
CA ARG A 58 -8.88 1.85 -0.37
C ARG A 58 -8.77 2.07 -1.87
N LEU A 59 -9.74 1.58 -2.61
CA LEU A 59 -9.86 1.74 -4.06
C LEU A 59 -11.06 2.64 -4.36
N ALA A 60 -10.89 3.54 -5.31
CA ALA A 60 -11.99 4.27 -5.94
C ALA A 60 -11.97 3.98 -7.44
N PHE A 61 -13.04 3.40 -7.95
CA PHE A 61 -13.25 3.18 -9.37
C PHE A 61 -14.14 4.29 -9.91
N TYR A 62 -13.64 5.02 -10.90
CA TYR A 62 -14.38 6.06 -11.59
C TYR A 62 -14.88 5.48 -12.91
N PHE A 63 -16.17 5.69 -13.18
CA PHE A 63 -16.84 5.18 -14.36
C PHE A 63 -17.32 6.35 -15.21
N ASP A 64 -17.00 6.30 -16.50
CA ASP A 64 -17.65 7.16 -17.48
C ASP A 64 -19.10 6.70 -17.65
N THR A 65 -20.06 7.55 -17.29
CA THR A 65 -21.48 7.18 -17.31
C THR A 65 -22.04 7.02 -18.73
N SER A 66 -21.35 7.53 -19.75
CA SER A 66 -21.78 7.41 -21.14
C SER A 66 -21.40 6.05 -21.76
N THR A 67 -20.27 5.48 -21.33
CA THR A 67 -19.75 4.20 -21.83
C THR A 67 -19.92 3.04 -20.86
N GLY A 68 -20.13 3.33 -19.57
CA GLY A 68 -20.14 2.35 -18.48
C GLY A 68 -18.78 1.76 -18.15
N LEU A 69 -17.70 2.27 -18.76
CA LEU A 69 -16.33 1.77 -18.58
C LEU A 69 -15.63 2.49 -17.43
N ILE A 70 -14.66 1.81 -16.82
CA ILE A 70 -13.76 2.41 -15.84
C ILE A 70 -12.87 3.43 -16.57
N SER A 71 -12.95 4.69 -16.19
CA SER A 71 -12.13 5.78 -16.71
C SER A 71 -10.88 6.02 -15.87
N ASN A 72 -10.93 5.72 -14.56
CA ASN A 72 -9.79 5.83 -13.66
C ASN A 72 -9.93 4.88 -12.45
N VAL A 73 -8.80 4.52 -11.84
CA VAL A 73 -8.71 3.80 -10.57
C VAL A 73 -7.74 4.55 -9.66
N ASP A 74 -8.25 5.06 -8.54
CA ASP A 74 -7.39 5.64 -7.50
C ASP A 74 -7.17 4.63 -6.38
N GLU A 75 -5.91 4.47 -5.98
CA GLU A 75 -5.51 3.58 -4.89
C GLU A 75 -4.91 4.37 -3.73
N ARG A 76 -5.30 4.03 -2.49
CA ARG A 76 -4.71 4.58 -1.26
C ARG A 76 -4.34 3.46 -0.32
N MET A 77 -3.04 3.32 -0.05
CA MET A 77 -2.47 2.29 0.81
C MET A 77 -1.84 2.89 2.06
N ASP A 78 -1.99 2.21 3.20
CA ASP A 78 -1.35 2.59 4.48
C ASP A 78 -0.17 1.67 4.79
N PHE A 79 0.96 1.92 4.12
CA PHE A 79 2.20 1.17 4.34
C PHE A 79 2.84 1.47 5.69
N HIS A 80 2.65 2.66 6.23
CA HIS A 80 3.19 3.05 7.54
C HIS A 80 2.63 2.13 8.64
N ALA A 81 1.31 1.97 8.71
CA ALA A 81 0.68 1.08 9.68
C ALA A 81 1.04 -0.41 9.44
N ALA A 82 1.28 -0.80 8.19
CA ALA A 82 1.72 -2.16 7.87
C ALA A 82 3.15 -2.42 8.37
N LEU A 83 4.08 -1.49 8.12
CA LEU A 83 5.48 -1.58 8.53
C LEU A 83 5.66 -1.50 10.05
N HIS A 84 4.86 -0.66 10.73
CA HIS A 84 4.89 -0.56 12.20
C HIS A 84 4.59 -1.91 12.91
N ARG A 85 3.88 -2.84 12.25
CA ARG A 85 3.64 -4.18 12.80
C ARG A 85 4.89 -5.08 12.78
N ILE A 86 5.85 -4.78 11.89
CA ILE A 86 7.11 -5.52 11.74
C ILE A 86 8.22 -4.81 12.52
N VAL A 87 8.36 -3.50 12.29
CA VAL A 87 9.35 -2.65 12.95
C VAL A 87 8.64 -1.85 14.03
N ARG A 88 8.72 -2.32 15.28
CA ARG A 88 7.99 -1.73 16.42
C ARG A 88 8.66 -0.48 16.98
N ASP A 89 9.95 -0.32 16.76
CA ASP A 89 10.69 0.86 17.23
C ASP A 89 10.40 2.07 16.30
N PRO A 90 9.84 3.18 16.82
CA PRO A 90 9.44 4.32 16.00
C PRO A 90 10.60 4.98 15.25
N GLU A 91 11.79 5.06 15.85
CA GLU A 91 12.97 5.65 15.20
C GLU A 91 13.46 4.78 14.03
N THR A 92 13.51 3.47 14.26
CA THR A 92 13.85 2.48 13.23
C THR A 92 12.81 2.49 12.11
N LEU A 93 11.52 2.58 12.43
CA LEU A 93 10.45 2.69 11.44
C LEU A 93 10.60 3.97 10.60
N MET A 94 10.90 5.10 11.26
CA MET A 94 11.17 6.35 10.57
C MET A 94 12.36 6.20 9.62
N TYR A 95 13.44 5.57 10.06
CA TYR A 95 14.60 5.32 9.21
C TYR A 95 14.28 4.45 7.99
N VAL A 96 13.47 3.39 8.15
CA VAL A 96 12.97 2.58 7.02
C VAL A 96 12.23 3.46 6.02
N TRP A 97 11.39 4.38 6.50
CA TRP A 97 10.52 5.21 5.67
C TRP A 97 11.25 6.36 4.96
N THR A 98 12.10 7.12 5.66
CA THR A 98 12.65 8.39 5.18
C THR A 98 13.51 8.28 3.92
N HIS A 99 14.09 7.11 3.66
CA HIS A 99 14.93 6.87 2.49
C HIS A 99 14.34 5.80 1.56
N ALA A 100 13.05 5.48 1.73
CA ALA A 100 12.37 4.54 0.87
C ALA A 100 12.17 5.14 -0.52
N HIS A 101 12.45 4.35 -1.56
CA HIS A 101 12.11 4.70 -2.93
C HIS A 101 10.69 4.25 -3.23
N LEU A 102 9.73 5.12 -2.94
CA LEU A 102 8.32 4.96 -3.30
C LEU A 102 8.07 5.79 -4.56
N THR A 103 8.25 5.16 -5.72
CA THR A 103 7.92 5.73 -7.04
C THR A 103 6.58 5.22 -7.51
#